data_AF-C2Y2W9-F1
#
_entry.id   AF-C2Y2W9-F1
#
_cell.length_a   1.000
_cell.length_b   1.000
_cell.length_c   1.000
_cell.angle_alpha   90.00
_cell.angle_beta   90.00
_cell.angle_gamma   90.00
#
_symmetry.space_group_name_H-M   'P 1'
#
loop_
_entity.id
_entity.type
_entity.pdbx_description
1 polymer ?
#
loop_
_entity_poly.entity_id
_entity_poly.type
_entity_poly.pdbx_seq_one_letter_code
_entity_poly.pdbx_strand_id
1 'polypeptide(L)' 'MEQDHRFIKKRVRSMLGFKSFKTATSILSGVEAMHMIKKGQINLPNQSVQNQKEFIHQVFGLIA' A
#
# COMPACT_ATOMS: atom_id res chain seq x y z
N MET A 1 11.55 -1.11 11.55
CA MET A 1 11.31 0.31 11.19
C MET A 1 12.17 0.75 10.01
N GLU A 2 13.50 0.58 10.03
CA GLU A 2 14.39 0.99 8.91
C GLU A 2 14.07 0.39 7.53
N GLN A 3 13.58 -0.86 7.50
CA GLN A 3 13.37 -1.62 6.26
C GLN A 3 12.18 -1.14 5.43
N ASP A 4 11.07 -0.79 6.09
CA ASP A 4 9.86 -0.32 5.40
C ASP A 4 10.14 1.03 4.73
N HIS A 5 10.89 1.91 5.41
CA HIS A 5 11.40 3.15 4.82
C HIS A 5 12.30 2.91 3.61
N ARG A 6 13.19 1.90 3.66
CA ARG A 6 14.08 1.58 2.53
C ARG A 6 13.30 1.08 1.31
N PHE A 7 12.27 0.28 1.51
CA PHE A 7 11.42 -0.24 0.42
C PHE A 7 10.63 0.88 -0.26
N ILE A 8 10.02 1.76 0.54
CA ILE A 8 9.30 2.94 0.06
C ILE A 8 10.24 3.85 -0.73
N LYS A 9 11.40 4.22 -0.17
CA LYS A 9 12.40 5.06 -0.85
C LYS A 9 12.86 4.45 -2.18
N LYS A 10 13.01 3.13 -2.26
CA LYS A 10 13.39 2.44 -3.51
C LYS A 10 12.29 2.56 -4.59
N ARG A 11 11.02 2.40 -4.22
CA ARG A 11 9.87 2.55 -5.13
C ARG A 11 9.71 4.00 -5.60
N VAL A 12 9.78 4.95 -4.69
CA VAL A 12 9.67 6.39 -5.01
C VAL A 12 10.83 6.85 -5.87
N ARG A 13 12.05 6.36 -5.65
CA ARG A 13 13.23 6.71 -6.46
C ARG A 13 13.10 6.32 -7.94
N SER A 14 12.36 5.26 -8.25
CA SER A 14 12.07 4.86 -9.64
C SER A 14 10.94 5.66 -10.29
N MET A 15 10.22 6.50 -9.54
CA MET A 15 9.15 7.34 -10.06
C MET A 15 9.71 8.70 -10.48
N LEU A 16 9.16 9.30 -11.53
CA LEU A 16 9.52 10.64 -12.03
C LEU A 16 9.05 11.79 -11.13
N GLY A 17 8.85 11.52 -9.83
CA GLY A 17 8.23 12.43 -8.87
C GLY A 17 6.70 12.38 -8.85
N PHE A 18 6.11 13.08 -7.88
CA PHE A 18 4.66 13.18 -7.72
C PHE A 18 4.16 14.53 -8.22
N LYS A 19 3.11 14.54 -9.04
CA LYS A 19 2.50 15.77 -9.56
C LYS A 19 1.77 16.59 -8.48
N SER A 20 1.36 15.97 -7.37
CA SER A 20 0.69 16.64 -6.26
C SER A 20 0.88 15.86 -4.96
N PHE A 21 0.72 16.53 -3.82
CA PHE A 21 0.73 15.88 -2.50
C PHE A 21 -0.36 14.81 -2.36
N LYS A 22 -1.55 15.07 -2.90
CA LYS A 22 -2.65 14.08 -2.91
C LYS A 22 -2.24 12.80 -3.63
N THR A 23 -1.61 12.93 -4.80
CA THR A 23 -1.09 11.78 -5.56
C THR A 23 0.03 11.07 -4.81
N ALA A 24 0.93 11.82 -4.17
CA ALA A 24 2.01 11.26 -3.36
C ALA A 24 1.46 10.41 -2.21
N THR A 25 0.51 10.93 -1.45
CA THR A 25 -0.13 10.22 -0.33
C THR A 25 -0.82 8.95 -0.81
N SER A 26 -1.65 9.01 -1.87
CA SER A 26 -2.32 7.81 -2.39
C SER A 26 -1.36 6.73 -2.86
N ILE A 27 -0.24 7.11 -3.52
CA ILE A 27 0.77 6.14 -3.96
C ILE A 27 1.50 5.53 -2.77
N LEU A 28 1.90 6.34 -1.80
CA LEU A 28 2.59 5.86 -0.58
C LEU A 28 1.69 4.90 0.21
N SER A 29 0.43 5.25 0.43
CA SER A 29 -0.55 4.37 1.09
C SER A 29 -0.76 3.05 0.32
N GLY A 30 -0.78 3.09 -1.02
CA GLY A 30 -0.85 1.88 -1.83
C GLY A 30 0.39 0.98 -1.73
N VAL A 31 1.59 1.59 -1.71
CA VAL A 31 2.85 0.86 -1.54
C VAL A 31 2.93 0.20 -0.17
N GLU A 32 2.47 0.88 0.87
CA GLU A 32 2.40 0.38 2.24
C GLU A 32 1.37 -0.75 2.38
N ALA A 33 0.16 -0.58 1.82
CA ALA A 33 -0.87 -1.61 1.78
C ALA A 33 -0.40 -2.89 1.07
N MET A 34 0.22 -2.76 -0.10
CA MET A 34 0.81 -3.89 -0.81
C MET A 34 1.92 -4.58 0.00
N HIS A 35 2.67 -3.82 0.80
CA HIS A 35 3.70 -4.36 1.68
C HIS A 35 3.09 -5.17 2.84
N MET A 36 2.01 -4.67 3.45
CA MET A 36 1.26 -5.36 4.50
C MET A 36 0.63 -6.67 3.98
N ILE A 37 0.05 -6.64 2.78
CA ILE A 37 -0.47 -7.84 2.09
C ILE A 37 0.66 -8.85 1.88
N LYS A 38 1.80 -8.41 1.31
CA LYS A 38 2.93 -9.28 1.00
C LYS A 38 3.56 -9.92 2.23
N LYS A 39 3.62 -9.20 3.35
CA LYS A 39 4.16 -9.73 4.62
C LYS A 39 3.18 -10.65 5.34
N GLY A 40 1.92 -10.79 4.88
CA GLY A 40 0.90 -11.52 5.61
C GLY A 40 0.58 -10.90 6.98
N GLN A 41 0.92 -9.62 7.18
CA GLN A 41 0.63 -8.88 8.42
C GLN A 41 -0.86 -8.63 8.60
N ILE A 42 -1.62 -8.74 7.53
CA ILE A 42 -3.07 -8.78 7.59
C ILE A 42 -3.44 -10.17 8.09
N ASN A 43 -3.79 -10.27 9.37
CA ASN A 43 -4.46 -11.42 9.98
C ASN A 43 -5.90 -11.52 9.42
N LEU A 44 -6.02 -11.61 8.11
CA LEU A 44 -7.27 -11.86 7.45
C LEU A 44 -7.44 -13.38 7.46
N PRO A 45 -8.50 -13.92 8.10
CA PRO A 45 -8.67 -15.36 8.39
C PRO A 45 -8.77 -16.28 7.16
N ASN A 46 -8.49 -15.74 5.98
CA ASN A 46 -8.17 -16.47 4.77
C ASN A 46 -7.42 -15.47 3.88
N GLN A 47 -6.28 -15.85 3.29
CA GLN A 47 -5.56 -15.03 2.28
C GLN A 47 -6.33 -14.97 0.94
N SER A 48 -7.67 -14.95 1.01
CA SER A 48 -8.57 -14.86 -0.12
C SER A 48 -8.37 -13.53 -0.84
N VAL A 49 -8.44 -13.56 -2.16
CA VAL A 49 -8.43 -12.38 -3.03
C VAL A 49 -9.52 -11.37 -2.62
N GLN A 50 -10.65 -11.84 -2.06
CA GLN A 50 -11.73 -10.97 -1.57
C GLN A 50 -11.30 -10.13 -0.37
N ASN A 51 -10.57 -10.75 0.55
CA ASN A 51 -10.05 -10.10 1.75
C ASN A 51 -8.99 -9.04 1.39
N GLN A 52 -8.16 -9.32 0.38
CA GLN A 52 -7.24 -8.32 -0.18
C GLN A 52 -7.99 -7.16 -0.86
N LYS A 53 -9.09 -7.47 -1.56
CA LYS A 53 -9.95 -6.47 -2.20
C LYS A 53 -10.57 -5.54 -1.15
N GLU A 54 -11.18 -6.08 -0.10
CA GLU A 54 -11.77 -5.29 0.99
C GLU A 54 -10.74 -4.39 1.68
N PHE A 55 -9.53 -4.90 1.90
CA PHE A 55 -8.44 -4.10 2.47
C PHE A 55 -8.00 -2.95 1.54
N ILE A 56 -7.93 -3.18 0.24
CA ILE A 56 -7.66 -2.13 -0.76
C ILE A 56 -8.79 -1.10 -0.73
N HIS A 57 -10.06 -1.52 -0.67
CA HIS A 57 -11.19 -0.60 -0.53
C HIS A 57 -11.07 0.27 0.73
N GLN A 58 -10.70 -0.33 1.86
CA GLN A 58 -10.48 0.39 3.12
C GLN A 58 -9.32 1.39 3.05
N VAL A 59 -8.17 1.01 2.47
CA VAL A 59 -6.98 1.88 2.36
C VAL A 59 -7.24 3.06 1.44
N PHE A 60 -7.97 2.85 0.35
CA PHE A 60 -8.26 3.90 -0.62
C PHE A 60 -9.59 4.63 -0.36
N GLY A 61 -10.33 4.25 0.69
CA GLY A 61 -11.65 4.81 0.99
C GLY A 61 -12.66 4.61 -0.14
N LEU A 62 -12.48 3.56 -0.95
CA LEU A 62 -13.39 3.22 -2.03
C LEU A 62 -14.57 2.49 -1.40
N ILE A 63 -15.76 3.09 -1.44
CA ILE A 63 -16.99 2.42 -1.03
C ILE A 63 -17.12 1.15 -1.88
N ALA A 64 -17.21 0.00 -1.22
CA ALA A 64 -17.32 -1.32 -1.84
C ALA A 64 -18.76 -1.61 -2.30
#